data_AF-U3U629-F1
#
_entry.id   AF-U3U629-F1
#
_cell.length_a   1.000
_cell.length_b   1.000
_cell.length_c   1.000
_cell.angle_alpha   90.00
_cell.angle_beta   90.00
_cell.angle_gamma   90.00
#
_symmetry.space_group_name_H-M   'P 1'
#
loop_
_entity.id
_entity.type
_entity.pdbx_description
1 polymer ?
#
loop_
_entity_poly.entity_id
_entity_poly.type
_entity_poly.pdbx_seq_one_letter_code
_entity_poly.pdbx_strand_id
1 'polypeptide(L)'
;MTTLKKWLRVDDPCDVFGVHGVCGILGCVLTGVFASSSLGGVGYAEGVTMGHQVWVQLFSCGQTIVWSGVVAFIGFKLADMIVGLRVPEEQEREGLDVNSHGENAYNQ
;
A
#
# COMPACT_ATOMS: atom_id res chain seq x y z
N MET A 1 9.24 -6.34 8.68
CA MET A 1 8.77 -5.00 8.24
C MET A 1 9.02 -3.89 9.27
N THR A 2 9.21 -4.21 10.55
CA THR A 2 9.47 -3.25 11.65
C THR A 2 10.74 -2.40 11.50
N THR A 3 11.81 -2.92 10.90
CA THR A 3 13.07 -2.15 10.75
C THR A 3 12.97 -1.02 9.72
N LEU A 4 12.33 -1.28 8.57
CA LEU A 4 12.14 -0.27 7.51
C LEU A 4 11.22 0.87 8.00
N LYS A 5 10.14 0.52 8.71
CA LYS A 5 9.22 1.50 9.31
C LYS A 5 9.89 2.39 10.34
N LYS A 6 10.70 1.79 11.24
CA LYS A 6 11.47 2.55 12.24
C LYS A 6 12.46 3.52 11.59
N TRP A 7 13.08 3.13 10.48
CA TRP A 7 14.01 3.99 9.75
C TRP A 7 13.30 5.14 9.04
N LEU A 8 12.17 4.86 8.38
CA LEU A 8 11.40 5.87 7.66
C LEU A 8 10.49 6.72 8.56
N ARG A 9 10.33 6.34 9.84
CA ARG A 9 9.42 6.97 10.82
C ARG A 9 7.98 7.10 10.27
N VAL A 10 7.53 6.05 9.57
CA VAL A 10 6.19 5.97 8.98
C VAL A 10 5.25 5.25 9.95
N ASP A 11 4.16 5.93 10.29
CA ASP A 11 3.06 5.40 11.11
C ASP A 11 2.03 4.69 10.22
N ASP A 12 2.33 3.42 9.91
CA ASP A 12 1.43 2.49 9.19
C ASP A 12 0.98 1.43 10.21
N PRO A 13 -0.12 1.69 10.96
CA PRO A 13 -0.45 0.93 12.16
C PRO A 13 -0.79 -0.54 11.89
N CYS A 14 -1.31 -0.86 10.69
CA CYS A 14 -1.72 -2.21 10.32
C CYS A 14 -0.76 -2.92 9.35
N ASP A 15 0.46 -2.40 9.14
CA ASP A 15 1.41 -2.99 8.18
C ASP A 15 0.85 -3.12 6.75
N VAL A 16 -0.08 -2.24 6.34
CA VAL A 16 -0.78 -2.33 5.06
C VAL A 16 0.20 -2.18 3.90
N PHE A 17 1.05 -1.15 3.92
CA PHE A 17 2.04 -0.96 2.86
C PHE A 17 3.06 -2.09 2.84
N GLY A 18 3.47 -2.54 4.02
CA GLY A 18 4.40 -3.63 4.16
C GLY A 18 3.89 -4.93 3.53
N VAL A 19 2.70 -5.35 3.91
CA VAL A 19 2.14 -6.64 3.48
C VAL A 19 1.60 -6.53 2.06
N HIS A 20 0.80 -5.51 1.74
CA HIS A 20 0.14 -5.43 0.44
C HIS A 20 1.02 -4.73 -0.61
N GLY A 21 1.66 -3.61 -0.25
CA GLY A 21 2.51 -2.85 -1.16
C GLY A 21 3.74 -3.63 -1.58
N VAL A 22 4.57 -4.07 -0.62
CA VAL A 22 5.83 -4.77 -0.93
C VAL A 22 5.58 -6.15 -1.56
N CYS A 23 4.68 -6.97 -1.01
CA CYS A 23 4.38 -8.27 -1.61
C CYS A 23 3.71 -8.12 -2.98
N GLY A 24 2.89 -7.09 -3.17
CA GLY A 24 2.27 -6.79 -4.47
C GLY A 24 3.30 -6.43 -5.53
N ILE A 25 4.26 -5.56 -5.21
CA ILE A 25 5.36 -5.19 -6.12
C ILE A 25 6.19 -6.44 -6.47
N LEU A 26 6.59 -7.21 -5.45
CA LEU A 26 7.35 -8.45 -5.67
C LEU A 26 6.57 -9.43 -6.56
N GLY A 27 5.28 -9.64 -6.26
CA GLY A 27 4.39 -10.49 -7.03
C GLY A 27 4.32 -10.05 -8.50
N CYS A 28 4.11 -8.75 -8.76
CA CYS A 28 4.04 -8.21 -10.13
C CYS A 28 5.33 -8.44 -10.91
N VAL A 29 6.49 -8.22 -10.30
CA VAL A 29 7.80 -8.47 -10.93
C VAL A 29 7.98 -9.95 -11.23
N LEU A 30 7.66 -10.81 -10.26
CA LEU A 30 7.74 -12.27 -10.42
C LEU A 30 6.75 -12.80 -11.46
N THR A 31 5.58 -12.17 -11.66
CA THR A 31 4.68 -12.48 -12.78
C THR A 31 5.41 -12.32 -14.11
N GLY A 32 6.29 -11.33 -14.26
CA GLY A 32 7.08 -11.15 -15.48
C GLY A 32 7.99 -12.34 -15.78
N VAL A 33 8.48 -13.03 -14.75
CA VAL A 33 9.32 -14.24 -14.86
C VAL A 33 8.46 -15.48 -15.04
N PHE A 34 7.52 -15.72 -14.13
CA PHE A 34 6.76 -16.97 -14.07
C PHE A 34 5.61 -17.06 -15.08
N ALA A 35 5.31 -16.00 -15.83
CA ALA A 35 4.46 -16.11 -17.01
C ALA A 35 5.09 -16.93 -18.15
N SER A 36 6.40 -17.19 -18.12
CA SER A 36 7.10 -17.99 -19.13
C SER A 36 6.52 -19.40 -19.27
N SER A 37 6.22 -19.80 -20.51
CA SER A 37 5.76 -21.17 -20.81
C SER A 37 6.78 -22.25 -20.43
N SER A 38 8.09 -21.93 -20.49
CA SER A 38 9.15 -22.84 -20.06
C SER A 38 9.16 -23.12 -18.55
N LEU A 39 8.50 -22.27 -17.76
CA LEU A 39 8.36 -22.42 -16.31
C LEU A 39 6.94 -22.88 -15.92
N GLY A 40 6.11 -23.27 -16.89
CA GLY A 40 4.72 -23.68 -16.67
C GLY A 40 3.71 -22.54 -16.66
N GLY A 41 4.11 -21.32 -17.04
CA GLY A 41 3.23 -20.17 -17.20
C GLY A 41 2.43 -20.18 -18.51
N VAL A 42 1.52 -19.21 -18.66
CA VAL A 42 0.63 -19.07 -19.83
C VAL A 42 1.35 -18.69 -21.13
N GLY A 43 2.62 -18.30 -21.05
CA GLY A 43 3.40 -17.80 -22.18
C GLY A 43 3.30 -16.28 -22.33
N TYR A 44 4.25 -15.71 -23.06
CA TYR A 44 4.25 -14.29 -23.43
C TYR A 44 3.52 -14.10 -24.77
N ALA A 45 3.10 -12.86 -25.05
CA ALA A 45 2.63 -12.48 -26.37
C ALA A 45 3.73 -12.70 -27.43
N GLU A 46 3.33 -12.84 -28.70
CA GLU A 46 4.26 -13.05 -29.79
C GLU A 46 5.31 -11.93 -29.86
N GLY A 47 6.59 -12.31 -29.96
CA GLY A 47 7.72 -11.36 -29.95
C GLY A 47 8.10 -10.79 -28.58
N VAL A 48 7.37 -11.10 -27.50
CA VAL A 48 7.70 -10.62 -26.15
C VAL A 48 8.66 -11.59 -25.45
N THR A 49 9.75 -11.05 -24.94
CA THR A 49 10.72 -11.81 -24.13
C THR A 49 10.41 -11.68 -22.64
N MET A 50 10.92 -12.60 -21.82
CA MET A 50 10.86 -12.49 -20.36
C MET A 50 11.42 -11.16 -19.85
N GLY A 51 12.55 -10.71 -20.39
CA GLY A 51 13.15 -9.43 -20.01
C GLY A 51 12.24 -8.24 -20.33
N HIS A 52 11.60 -8.24 -21.50
CA HIS A 52 10.60 -7.23 -21.85
C HIS A 52 9.39 -7.28 -20.90
N GLN A 53 8.88 -8.46 -20.57
CA GLN A 53 7.76 -8.57 -19.66
C GLN A 53 8.10 -8.08 -18.25
N VAL A 54 9.27 -8.45 -17.70
CA VAL A 54 9.73 -7.94 -16.39
C VAL A 54 9.84 -6.42 -16.41
N TRP A 55 10.36 -5.84 -17.49
CA TRP A 55 10.41 -4.38 -17.65
C TRP A 55 9.03 -3.73 -17.65
N VAL A 56 8.07 -4.30 -18.40
CA VAL A 56 6.68 -3.82 -18.41
C VAL A 56 6.05 -3.89 -17.02
N GLN A 57 6.31 -4.95 -16.25
CA GLN A 57 5.81 -5.07 -14.88
C GLN A 57 6.42 -4.02 -13.94
N LEU A 58 7.73 -3.76 -14.05
CA LEU A 58 8.39 -2.70 -13.28
C LEU A 58 7.82 -1.31 -13.61
N PHE A 59 7.63 -1.02 -14.89
CA PHE A 59 7.02 0.23 -15.34
C PHE A 59 5.58 0.36 -14.82
N SER A 60 4.79 -0.71 -14.91
CA SER A 60 3.40 -0.74 -14.43
C SER A 60 3.32 -0.54 -12.91
N CYS A 61 4.21 -1.17 -12.14
CA CYS A 61 4.33 -0.93 -10.69
C CYS A 61 4.66 0.54 -10.40
N GLY A 62 5.65 1.11 -11.08
CA GLY A 62 6.03 2.51 -10.92
C GLY A 62 4.86 3.47 -11.20
N GLN A 63 4.15 3.25 -12.31
CA GLN A 63 2.97 4.03 -12.65
C GLN A 63 1.86 3.90 -11.61
N THR A 64 1.62 2.69 -11.11
CA THR A 64 0.61 2.43 -10.07
C THR A 64 0.96 3.14 -8.76
N ILE A 65 2.24 3.13 -8.35
CA ILE A 65 2.72 3.82 -7.15
C ILE A 65 2.53 5.33 -7.29
N VAL A 66 2.93 5.91 -8.43
CA VAL A 66 2.79 7.36 -8.67
C VAL A 66 1.32 7.75 -8.69
N TRP A 67 0.50 7.03 -9.46
CA TRP A 67 -0.93 7.32 -9.57
C TRP A 67 -1.64 7.21 -8.23
N SER A 68 -1.50 6.08 -7.54
CA SER A 68 -2.16 5.86 -6.25
C SER A 68 -1.66 6.85 -5.20
N GLY A 69 -0.36 7.14 -5.16
CA GLY A 69 0.22 8.11 -4.23
C GLY A 69 -0.29 9.53 -4.46
N VAL A 70 -0.32 10.00 -5.70
CA VAL A 70 -0.79 11.35 -6.05
C VAL A 70 -2.29 11.50 -5.79
N VAL A 71 -3.10 10.54 -6.26
CA VAL A 71 -4.55 10.61 -6.09
C VAL A 71 -4.93 10.50 -4.61
N ALA A 72 -4.32 9.57 -3.86
CA ALA A 72 -4.56 9.45 -2.43
C ALA A 72 -4.11 10.72 -1.68
N PHE A 73 -2.94 11.26 -1.99
CA PHE A 73 -2.46 12.49 -1.36
C PHE A 73 -3.42 13.65 -1.59
N ILE A 74 -3.86 13.89 -2.83
CA ILE A 74 -4.81 14.95 -3.15
C ILE A 74 -6.14 14.71 -2.42
N GLY A 75 -6.69 13.49 -2.52
CA GLY A 75 -7.97 13.14 -1.90
C GLY A 75 -7.96 13.31 -0.38
N PHE A 76 -6.95 12.75 0.29
CA PHE A 76 -6.81 12.90 1.74
C PHE A 76 -6.53 14.35 2.14
N LYS A 77 -5.74 15.11 1.38
CA LYS A 77 -5.48 16.50 1.73
C LYS A 77 -6.74 17.37 1.59
N LEU A 78 -7.55 17.13 0.56
CA LEU A 78 -8.84 17.81 0.41
C LEU A 78 -9.82 17.43 1.52
N ALA A 79 -9.93 16.14 1.86
CA ALA A 79 -10.78 15.69 2.95
C ALA A 79 -10.34 16.31 4.29
N ASP A 80 -9.04 16.34 4.57
CA ASP A 80 -8.47 16.96 5.77
C ASP A 80 -8.80 18.46 5.86
N MET A 81 -8.80 19.18 4.73
CA MET A 81 -9.16 20.59 4.69
C MET A 81 -10.66 20.87 4.87
N ILE A 82 -11.53 19.93 4.49
CA ILE A 82 -12.99 20.14 4.50
C ILE A 82 -13.62 19.66 5.80
N VAL A 83 -13.25 18.45 6.26
CA VAL A 83 -13.86 17.81 7.43
C VAL A 83 -12.87 17.54 8.56
N GLY A 84 -11.57 17.57 8.28
CA GLY A 84 -10.53 17.09 9.20
C GLY A 84 -10.48 15.56 9.24
N LEU A 85 -9.33 14.95 8.95
CA LEU A 85 -9.21 13.48 8.91
C LEU A 85 -8.75 12.85 10.21
N ARG A 86 -7.94 13.54 11.01
CA ARG A 86 -7.40 13.04 12.27
C ARG A 86 -8.07 13.75 13.44
N VAL A 87 -8.44 12.99 14.47
CA VAL A 87 -8.97 13.55 15.71
C VAL A 87 -7.90 14.38 16.44
N PRO A 88 -8.30 15.32 17.33
CA PRO A 88 -7.36 16.03 18.20
C PRO A 88 -6.51 15.07 19.05
N GLU A 89 -5.27 15.46 19.37
CA GLU A 89 -4.31 14.63 20.11
C GLU A 89 -4.85 14.20 21.49
N GLU A 90 -5.62 15.05 22.15
CA GLU A 90 -6.29 14.73 23.42
C GLU A 90 -7.28 13.56 23.28
N GLN A 91 -8.10 13.57 22.23
CA GLN A 91 -9.06 12.50 21.94
C GLN A 91 -8.35 11.23 21.47
N GLU A 92 -7.23 11.37 20.74
CA GLU A 92 -6.39 10.24 20.35
C GLU A 92 -5.77 9.55 21.59
N ARG A 93 -5.37 10.32 22.61
CA ARG A 93 -4.80 9.80 23.87
C ARG A 93 -5.82 9.14 24.78
N GLU A 94 -7.01 9.72 24.89
CA GLU A 94 -8.10 9.17 25.70
C GLU A 94 -8.76 7.95 25.04
N GLY A 95 -8.70 7.87 23.72
CA GLY A 95 -9.23 6.77 22.92
C GLY A 95 -10.52 7.14 22.18
N LEU A 96 -10.62 6.65 20.94
CA LEU A 96 -11.76 6.86 20.06
C LEU A 96 -13.04 6.19 20.57
N ASP A 97 -12.94 5.08 21.30
CA ASP A 97 -14.10 4.39 21.88
C ASP A 97 -14.89 5.34 22.80
N VAL A 98 -14.19 6.05 23.70
CA VAL A 98 -14.82 7.00 24.63
C VAL A 98 -15.24 8.27 23.91
N ASN A 99 -14.35 8.87 23.11
CA ASN A 99 -14.57 10.19 22.53
C ASN A 99 -15.52 10.19 21.31
N SER A 100 -15.55 9.11 20.52
CA SER A 100 -16.37 9.01 19.30
C SER A 100 -17.58 8.10 19.46
N HIS A 101 -17.54 7.12 20.38
CA HIS A 101 -18.61 6.13 20.54
C HIS A 101 -19.27 6.16 21.93
N GLY A 102 -18.72 6.89 22.91
CA GLY A 102 -19.30 7.01 24.25
C GLY A 102 -19.24 5.73 25.08
N GLU A 103 -18.42 4.76 24.66
CA GLU A 103 -18.34 3.43 25.23
C GLU A 103 -16.88 3.06 25.53
N ASN A 104 -16.66 2.07 26.40
CA ASN A 104 -15.36 1.42 26.57
C ASN A 104 -15.44 0.01 26.00
N ALA A 105 -14.53 -0.36 25.09
CA ALA A 105 -14.50 -1.71 24.54
C ALA A 105 -14.23 -2.79 25.62
N TYR A 106 -13.51 -2.41 26.69
CA TYR A 106 -13.24 -3.26 27.83
C TYR A 106 -13.56 -2.51 29.13
N ASN A 107 -14.47 -3.07 29.92
CA ASN A 107 -14.73 -2.60 31.28
C ASN A 107 -13.73 -3.30 32.22
N GLN A 108 -12.69 -2.59 32.68
CA GLN A 108 -11.91 -2.99 33.84
C GLN A 108 -12.39 -2.26 35.09
#